data_AF-A0A061BJ80-F1
#
_entry.id   AF-A0A061BJ80-F1
#
_cell.length_a   1.000
_cell.length_b   1.000
_cell.length_c   1.000
_cell.angle_alpha   90.00
_cell.angle_beta   90.00
_cell.angle_gamma   90.00
#
_symmetry.space_group_name_H-M   'P 1'
#
loop_
_entity.id
_entity.type
_entity.pdbx_description
1 polymer ?
#
loop_
_entity_poly.entity_id
_entity_poly.type
_entity_poly.pdbx_seq_one_letter_code
_entity_poly.pdbx_strand_id
1 'polypeptide(L)'
;MTSLNHNNNLCLVTLHFPSSTSCHCPDHGIVYSDLDRLCDGLMGFLSGVLSNIQGHLGQHKDTLNEAIASLNKNKHAGKKGFNAAIGSVVEGVRGYNANVKSSNEAVIEPLKKLLDYTKKNGGELIASINKIQVDKHDLDPQLADAARSFGDRLKEATERSKRCAEFLDPKANNNTKMKKNIYDLNDKLRDKVLHVRKLVEYESQRLASVHKRKDAELKETTEKIKTSFRNLKSCINKQVGDDIDKLVNDLKLRVQKILKKLREISTDLEKYVKQLEACMKKAESYVNVALEKVNKVLAESNEKDSSTKTYRMHSVVEQLKAAVLVLHSAGDDAKRKVQTEVTAALRAVITMDGELKADLFKVKKAIKEAVDKVDTNIKELGNNFPKDSSAGRVAGGRIS
;
A
#
# COMPACT_ATOMS: atom_id res chain seq x y z
N MET A 1 42.85 -18.39 -37.22
CA MET A 1 44.25 -18.70 -36.85
C MET A 1 44.43 -18.48 -35.35
N THR A 2 44.40 -19.54 -34.56
CA THR A 2 44.96 -19.59 -33.21
C THR A 2 45.34 -21.04 -32.94
N SER A 3 46.64 -21.26 -32.82
CA SER A 3 47.33 -22.53 -32.63
C SER A 3 46.80 -23.28 -31.40
N LEU A 4 46.26 -24.48 -31.62
CA LEU A 4 46.14 -25.49 -30.57
C LEU A 4 47.48 -26.21 -30.49
N ASN A 5 48.36 -25.69 -29.64
CA ASN A 5 49.60 -26.38 -29.27
C ASN A 5 49.24 -27.47 -28.26
N HIS A 6 48.84 -28.64 -28.76
CA HIS A 6 48.93 -29.88 -27.99
C HIS A 6 50.27 -30.53 -28.35
N ASN A 7 51.12 -30.68 -27.35
CA ASN A 7 52.36 -31.43 -27.48
C ASN A 7 52.07 -32.80 -28.10
N ASN A 8 52.78 -33.10 -29.18
CA ASN A 8 52.76 -34.36 -29.89
C ASN A 8 52.96 -35.55 -28.94
N ASN A 9 51.86 -36.16 -28.50
CA ASN A 9 51.85 -37.57 -28.12
C ASN A 9 51.43 -38.40 -29.33
N LEU A 10 52.19 -38.28 -30.42
CA LEU A 10 52.33 -39.39 -31.36
C LEU A 10 53.19 -40.44 -30.64
N CYS A 11 52.57 -41.23 -29.78
CA CYS A 11 53.16 -42.51 -29.41
C CYS A 11 53.45 -43.25 -30.73
N LEU A 12 54.68 -43.72 -30.91
CA LEU A 12 54.94 -44.77 -31.89
C LEU A 12 54.00 -45.93 -31.57
N VAL A 13 52.88 -46.02 -32.28
CA VAL A 13 52.15 -47.28 -32.39
C VAL A 13 53.04 -48.13 -33.28
N THR A 14 53.82 -49.03 -32.66
CA THR A 14 54.61 -50.01 -33.40
C THR A 14 53.61 -50.87 -34.18
N LEU A 15 53.42 -50.56 -35.46
CA LEU A 15 52.63 -51.37 -36.38
C LEU A 15 53.40 -52.67 -36.56
N HIS A 16 53.08 -53.68 -35.74
CA HIS A 16 53.52 -55.04 -35.98
C HIS A 16 52.75 -55.56 -37.20
N PHE A 17 53.27 -55.25 -38.39
CA PHE A 17 52.81 -55.93 -39.60
C PHE A 17 53.23 -57.40 -39.46
N PRO A 18 52.30 -58.36 -39.60
CA PRO A 18 52.69 -59.76 -39.61
C PRO A 18 53.71 -59.98 -40.73
N SER A 19 54.80 -60.70 -40.42
CA SER A 19 55.86 -61.03 -41.36
C SER A 19 55.29 -61.62 -42.66
N SER A 20 55.80 -61.17 -43.80
CA SER A 20 55.45 -61.67 -45.13
C SER A 20 56.08 -63.04 -45.39
N THR A 21 55.77 -64.06 -44.58
CA THR A 21 56.05 -65.44 -44.97
C THR A 21 54.89 -65.92 -45.83
N SER A 22 55.08 -65.90 -47.15
CA SER A 22 54.27 -66.69 -48.06
C SER A 22 54.52 -68.17 -47.77
N CYS A 23 53.71 -68.80 -46.92
CA CYS A 23 53.66 -70.25 -46.88
C CYS A 23 53.00 -70.73 -48.16
N HIS A 24 53.81 -71.20 -49.11
CA HIS A 24 53.37 -72.07 -50.19
C HIS A 24 53.10 -73.45 -49.59
N CYS A 25 51.83 -73.78 -49.34
CA CYS A 25 51.41 -75.16 -49.11
C CYS A 25 50.74 -75.67 -50.40
N PRO A 26 51.32 -76.66 -51.10
CA PRO A 26 50.71 -77.29 -52.25
C PRO A 26 49.69 -78.30 -51.74
N ASP A 27 48.53 -77.80 -51.34
CA ASP A 27 47.21 -78.43 -51.37
C ASP A 27 46.35 -77.78 -50.29
N HIS A 28 45.35 -77.03 -50.76
CA HIS A 28 44.26 -76.36 -50.03
C HIS A 28 44.59 -75.02 -49.34
N GLY A 29 43.77 -74.01 -49.66
CA GLY A 29 43.47 -72.90 -48.74
C GLY A 29 43.85 -71.51 -49.25
N ILE A 30 42.81 -70.68 -49.46
CA ILE A 30 42.82 -69.26 -49.86
C ILE A 30 44.06 -68.50 -49.34
N VAL A 31 44.83 -67.92 -50.26
CA VAL A 31 45.98 -67.05 -49.95
C VAL A 31 45.49 -65.85 -49.12
N TYR A 32 46.07 -65.67 -47.92
CA TYR A 32 45.84 -64.49 -47.10
C TYR A 32 46.37 -63.25 -47.84
N SER A 33 45.46 -62.37 -48.26
CA SER A 33 45.82 -61.31 -49.19
C SER A 33 46.53 -60.14 -48.49
N ASP A 34 47.24 -59.32 -49.26
CA ASP A 34 47.81 -58.06 -48.73
C ASP A 34 46.70 -57.11 -48.23
N LEU A 35 45.47 -57.23 -48.77
CA LEU A 35 44.29 -56.54 -48.26
C LEU A 35 43.90 -57.04 -46.86
N ASP A 36 43.98 -58.34 -46.61
CA ASP A 36 43.72 -58.90 -45.27
C ASP A 36 44.77 -58.45 -44.25
N ARG A 37 46.06 -58.41 -44.66
CA ARG A 37 47.15 -57.85 -43.81
C ARG A 37 46.96 -56.37 -43.50
N LEU A 38 46.45 -55.58 -44.46
CA LEU A 38 46.11 -54.17 -44.23
C LEU A 38 44.94 -54.03 -43.26
N CYS A 39 43.89 -54.86 -43.40
CA CYS A 39 42.76 -54.89 -42.48
C CYS A 39 43.20 -55.21 -41.05
N ASP A 40 44.09 -56.19 -40.86
CA ASP A 40 44.66 -56.50 -39.55
C ASP A 40 45.48 -55.33 -38.97
N GLY A 41 46.29 -54.67 -39.80
CA GLY A 41 47.05 -53.48 -39.42
C GLY A 41 46.14 -52.34 -38.95
N LEU A 42 45.05 -52.08 -39.69
CA LEU A 42 44.05 -51.06 -39.33
C LEU A 42 43.30 -51.43 -38.04
N MET A 43 42.93 -52.70 -37.87
CA MET A 43 42.31 -53.21 -36.64
C MET A 43 43.23 -53.03 -35.42
N GLY A 44 44.51 -53.37 -35.57
CA GLY A 44 45.53 -53.17 -34.54
C GLY A 44 45.72 -51.69 -34.19
N PHE A 45 45.74 -50.83 -35.20
CA PHE A 45 45.80 -49.37 -35.02
C PHE A 45 44.57 -48.85 -34.26
N LEU A 46 43.35 -49.17 -34.70
CA LEU A 46 42.12 -48.73 -34.06
C LEU A 46 42.02 -49.24 -32.61
N SER A 47 42.40 -50.50 -32.35
CA SER A 47 42.41 -51.05 -30.99
C SER A 47 43.40 -50.29 -30.10
N GLY A 48 44.59 -50.01 -30.62
CA GLY A 48 45.60 -49.22 -29.92
C GLY A 48 45.13 -47.79 -29.60
N VAL A 49 44.55 -47.08 -30.58
CA VAL A 49 44.03 -45.72 -30.40
C VAL A 49 42.90 -45.71 -29.37
N LEU A 50 41.88 -46.57 -29.52
CA LEU A 50 40.73 -46.57 -28.63
C LEU A 50 41.12 -46.96 -27.19
N SER A 51 41.98 -47.97 -27.03
CA SER A 51 42.47 -48.38 -25.70
C SER A 51 43.28 -47.27 -25.03
N ASN A 52 44.10 -46.54 -25.79
CA ASN A 52 44.90 -45.44 -25.27
C ASN A 52 44.04 -44.24 -24.81
N ILE A 53 43.03 -43.86 -25.60
CA ILE A 53 42.19 -42.72 -25.23
C ILE A 53 41.16 -43.05 -24.16
N GLN A 54 40.76 -44.32 -24.00
CA GLN A 54 39.65 -44.73 -23.13
C GLN A 54 39.78 -44.20 -21.69
N GLY A 55 40.97 -44.26 -21.10
CA GLY A 55 41.22 -43.75 -19.75
C GLY A 55 40.98 -42.24 -19.59
N HIS A 56 40.97 -41.49 -20.69
CA HIS A 56 40.83 -40.04 -20.74
C HIS A 56 39.42 -39.56 -21.15
N LEU A 57 38.49 -40.47 -21.44
CA LEU A 57 37.13 -40.15 -21.92
C LEU A 57 36.11 -39.89 -20.81
N GLY A 58 36.56 -39.79 -19.55
CA GLY A 58 35.70 -39.45 -18.43
C GLY A 58 34.66 -40.53 -18.10
N GLN A 59 33.44 -40.13 -17.72
CA GLN A 59 32.43 -41.06 -17.20
C GLN A 59 31.81 -41.98 -18.27
N HIS A 60 31.93 -41.63 -19.56
CA HIS A 60 31.34 -42.39 -20.67
C HIS A 60 32.33 -43.34 -21.35
N LYS A 61 33.54 -43.49 -20.80
CA LYS A 61 34.61 -44.34 -21.36
C LYS A 61 34.21 -45.79 -21.62
N ASP A 62 33.25 -46.31 -20.84
CA ASP A 62 32.83 -47.70 -20.91
C ASP A 62 31.99 -48.00 -22.16
N THR A 63 31.48 -46.99 -22.86
CA THR A 63 30.77 -47.17 -24.14
C THR A 63 31.67 -47.69 -25.26
N LEU A 64 32.99 -47.62 -25.09
CA LEU A 64 33.96 -48.15 -26.05
C LEU A 64 34.40 -49.59 -25.73
N ASN A 65 33.98 -50.18 -24.60
CA ASN A 65 34.41 -51.52 -24.21
C ASN A 65 34.08 -52.57 -25.27
N GLU A 66 32.88 -52.51 -25.84
CA GLU A 66 32.44 -53.45 -26.89
C GLU A 66 33.20 -53.23 -28.20
N ALA A 67 33.46 -51.98 -28.58
CA ALA A 67 34.27 -51.64 -29.74
C ALA A 67 35.70 -52.21 -29.60
N ILE A 68 36.34 -52.01 -28.45
CA ILE A 68 37.70 -52.49 -28.16
C ILE A 68 37.73 -54.04 -28.14
N ALA A 69 36.74 -54.68 -27.50
CA ALA A 69 36.62 -56.13 -27.47
C ALA A 69 36.42 -56.73 -28.87
N SER A 70 35.58 -56.10 -29.70
CA SER A 70 35.32 -56.53 -31.08
C SER A 70 36.55 -56.40 -31.97
N LEU A 71 37.31 -55.30 -31.83
CA LEU A 71 38.59 -55.11 -32.52
C LEU A 71 39.63 -56.17 -32.11
N ASN A 72 39.77 -56.45 -30.81
CA ASN A 72 40.72 -57.44 -30.32
C ASN A 72 40.36 -58.87 -30.75
N LYS A 73 39.07 -59.23 -30.74
CA LYS A 73 38.58 -60.55 -31.17
C LYS A 73 38.83 -60.82 -32.64
N ASN A 74 38.77 -59.80 -33.49
CA ASN A 74 38.85 -59.93 -34.95
C ASN A 74 40.21 -59.48 -35.54
N LYS A 75 41.24 -59.30 -34.71
CA LYS A 75 42.53 -58.66 -35.06
C LYS A 75 43.33 -59.34 -36.19
N HIS A 76 43.08 -60.62 -36.46
CA HIS A 76 43.80 -61.45 -37.45
C HIS A 76 42.85 -62.14 -38.43
N ALA A 77 41.67 -61.55 -38.66
CA ALA A 77 40.62 -62.13 -39.49
C ALA A 77 40.43 -61.39 -40.81
N GLY A 78 41.39 -60.53 -41.19
CA GLY A 78 41.43 -59.86 -42.48
C GLY A 78 40.19 -59.03 -42.76
N LYS A 79 39.76 -59.00 -44.03
CA LYS A 79 38.59 -58.24 -44.47
C LYS A 79 37.30 -58.62 -43.72
N LYS A 80 37.11 -59.92 -43.43
CA LYS A 80 35.91 -60.41 -42.74
C LYS A 80 35.88 -59.93 -41.29
N GLY A 81 37.02 -60.00 -40.60
CA GLY A 81 37.19 -59.48 -39.25
C GLY A 81 36.98 -57.97 -39.17
N PHE A 82 37.54 -57.24 -40.11
CA PHE A 82 37.36 -55.79 -40.22
C PHE A 82 35.89 -55.41 -40.36
N ASN A 83 35.16 -56.03 -41.29
CA ASN A 83 33.73 -55.76 -41.48
C ASN A 83 32.90 -56.08 -40.23
N ALA A 84 33.27 -57.12 -39.47
CA ALA A 84 32.61 -57.48 -38.23
C ALA A 84 32.87 -56.47 -37.11
N ALA A 85 34.09 -55.93 -37.01
CA ALA A 85 34.48 -55.06 -35.91
C ALA A 85 34.20 -53.57 -36.15
N ILE A 86 34.25 -53.10 -37.39
CA ILE A 86 34.07 -51.68 -37.71
C ILE A 86 32.67 -51.18 -37.33
N GLY A 87 31.65 -52.05 -37.41
CA GLY A 87 30.30 -51.76 -36.92
C GLY A 87 30.29 -51.40 -35.43
N SER A 88 30.90 -52.24 -34.59
CA SER A 88 31.02 -52.00 -33.15
C SER A 88 31.79 -50.72 -32.82
N VAL A 89 32.82 -50.36 -33.62
CA VAL A 89 33.56 -49.10 -33.46
C VAL A 89 32.66 -47.90 -33.74
N VAL A 90 31.91 -47.93 -34.84
CA VAL A 90 30.98 -46.86 -35.20
C VAL A 90 29.91 -46.69 -34.12
N GLU A 91 29.35 -47.80 -33.62
CA GLU A 91 28.35 -47.79 -32.55
C GLU A 91 28.92 -47.27 -31.23
N GLY A 92 30.10 -47.73 -30.81
CA GLY A 92 30.74 -47.28 -29.57
C GLY A 92 31.07 -45.79 -29.58
N VAL A 93 31.64 -45.28 -30.69
CA VAL A 93 31.95 -43.84 -30.85
C VAL A 93 30.68 -43.01 -30.92
N ARG A 94 29.63 -43.50 -31.61
CA ARG A 94 28.32 -42.84 -31.65
C ARG A 94 27.69 -42.78 -30.24
N GLY A 95 27.73 -43.87 -29.50
CA GLY A 95 27.23 -43.97 -28.13
C GLY A 95 27.95 -43.01 -27.18
N TYR A 96 29.28 -42.97 -27.26
CA TYR A 96 30.11 -42.02 -26.51
C TYR A 96 29.67 -40.58 -26.77
N ASN A 97 29.63 -40.17 -28.04
CA ASN A 97 29.26 -38.80 -28.43
C ASN A 97 27.84 -38.43 -28.02
N ALA A 98 26.89 -39.37 -28.11
CA ALA A 98 25.51 -39.16 -27.68
C ALA A 98 25.42 -38.92 -26.16
N ASN A 99 26.16 -39.69 -25.37
CA ASN A 99 26.17 -39.57 -23.91
C ASN A 99 26.86 -38.29 -23.43
N VAL A 100 27.96 -37.88 -24.08
CA VAL A 100 28.62 -36.58 -23.85
C VAL A 100 27.66 -35.44 -24.15
N LYS A 101 26.96 -35.48 -25.29
CA LYS A 101 25.94 -34.49 -25.66
C LYS A 101 24.84 -34.40 -24.61
N SER A 102 24.28 -35.53 -24.19
CA SER A 102 23.23 -35.59 -23.16
C SER A 102 23.70 -35.01 -21.82
N SER A 103 24.95 -35.27 -21.43
CA SER A 103 25.54 -34.75 -20.19
C SER A 103 25.72 -33.23 -20.24
N ASN A 104 26.22 -32.71 -21.38
CA ASN A 104 26.34 -31.27 -21.61
C ASN A 104 24.97 -30.58 -21.60
N GLU A 105 23.97 -31.17 -22.25
CA GLU A 105 22.59 -30.66 -22.26
C GLU A 105 22.01 -30.60 -20.84
N ALA A 106 22.26 -31.63 -20.01
CA ALA A 106 21.80 -31.65 -18.63
C ALA A 106 22.40 -30.51 -17.78
N VAL A 107 23.67 -30.14 -18.00
CA VAL A 107 24.31 -29.00 -17.30
C VAL A 107 23.76 -27.65 -17.79
N ILE A 108 23.47 -27.55 -19.09
CA ILE A 108 23.01 -26.30 -19.74
C ILE A 108 21.53 -26.01 -19.47
N GLU A 109 20.68 -27.04 -19.37
CA GLU A 109 19.23 -26.93 -19.22
C GLU A 109 18.79 -26.00 -18.06
N PRO A 110 19.30 -26.16 -16.82
CA PRO A 110 18.94 -25.31 -15.68
C PRO A 110 19.29 -23.84 -15.89
N LEU A 111 20.43 -23.58 -16.56
CA LEU A 111 20.88 -22.23 -16.88
C LEU A 111 20.00 -21.61 -17.96
N LYS A 112 19.62 -22.37 -18.99
CA LYS A 112 18.68 -21.92 -20.03
C LYS A 112 17.32 -21.58 -19.44
N LYS A 113 16.76 -22.45 -18.59
CA LYS A 113 15.47 -22.22 -17.91
C LYS A 113 15.49 -20.93 -17.08
N LEU A 114 16.58 -20.70 -16.33
CA LEU A 114 16.72 -19.46 -15.56
C LEU A 114 16.84 -18.25 -16.49
N LEU A 115 17.68 -18.33 -17.53
CA LEU A 115 17.88 -17.25 -18.50
C LEU A 115 16.58 -16.88 -19.23
N ASP A 116 15.82 -17.87 -19.70
CA ASP A 116 14.55 -17.66 -20.40
C ASP A 116 13.50 -17.01 -19.50
N TYR A 117 13.52 -17.33 -18.21
CA TYR A 117 12.67 -16.69 -17.21
C TYR A 117 13.06 -15.24 -16.93
N THR A 118 14.37 -14.96 -16.77
CA THR A 118 14.89 -13.64 -16.36
C THR A 118 15.29 -12.72 -17.51
N LYS A 119 15.23 -13.17 -18.77
CA LYS A 119 15.69 -12.36 -19.91
C LYS A 119 14.98 -11.01 -19.95
N LYS A 120 15.76 -9.96 -20.18
CA LYS A 120 15.30 -8.56 -20.18
C LYS A 120 14.13 -8.33 -21.14
N ASN A 121 14.18 -8.95 -22.31
CA ASN A 121 13.15 -8.83 -23.34
C ASN A 121 12.39 -10.15 -23.49
N GLY A 122 11.11 -10.15 -23.13
CA GLY A 122 10.21 -11.30 -23.29
C GLY A 122 10.39 -12.41 -22.25
N GLY A 123 11.14 -12.17 -21.18
CA GLY A 123 11.23 -13.10 -20.05
C GLY A 123 9.95 -13.06 -19.23
N GLU A 124 9.53 -14.22 -18.72
CA GLU A 124 8.28 -14.34 -17.95
C GLU A 124 8.29 -13.43 -16.71
N LEU A 125 9.44 -13.25 -16.04
CA LEU A 125 9.56 -12.35 -14.90
C LEU A 125 9.20 -10.90 -15.27
N ILE A 126 9.86 -10.35 -16.29
CA ILE A 126 9.64 -8.96 -16.71
C ILE A 126 8.24 -8.78 -17.30
N ALA A 127 7.77 -9.74 -18.11
CA ALA A 127 6.43 -9.69 -18.68
C ALA A 127 5.33 -9.76 -17.62
N SER A 128 5.49 -10.60 -16.59
CA SER A 128 4.53 -10.71 -15.49
C SER A 128 4.55 -9.47 -14.59
N ILE A 129 5.72 -8.91 -14.30
CA ILE A 129 5.84 -7.63 -13.58
C ILE A 129 5.14 -6.49 -14.34
N ASN A 130 5.38 -6.37 -15.65
CA ASN A 130 4.79 -5.30 -16.46
C ASN A 130 3.26 -5.41 -16.59
N LYS A 131 2.69 -6.61 -16.41
CA LYS A 131 1.24 -6.83 -16.38
C LYS A 131 0.58 -6.42 -15.08
N ILE A 132 1.36 -6.20 -14.00
CA ILE A 132 0.86 -5.64 -12.75
C ILE A 132 0.69 -4.13 -12.99
N GLN A 133 -0.33 -3.78 -13.77
CA GLN A 133 -0.79 -2.41 -13.93
C GLN A 133 -1.82 -2.16 -12.83
N VAL A 134 -1.58 -1.10 -12.06
CA VAL A 134 -2.60 -0.56 -11.16
C VAL A 134 -3.16 0.65 -11.88
N ASP A 135 -4.39 0.53 -12.39
CA ASP A 135 -5.09 1.71 -12.90
C ASP A 135 -5.27 2.70 -11.75
N LYS A 136 -5.00 3.98 -12.05
CA LYS A 136 -4.86 5.06 -11.05
C LYS A 136 -6.13 5.32 -10.21
N HIS A 137 -7.23 4.62 -10.45
CA HIS A 137 -8.56 5.04 -10.02
C HIS A 137 -9.18 4.28 -8.84
N ASP A 138 -8.66 3.10 -8.46
CA ASP A 138 -9.30 2.28 -7.42
C ASP A 138 -8.43 2.14 -6.16
N LEU A 139 -8.64 3.07 -5.24
CA LEU A 139 -8.13 3.02 -3.88
C LEU A 139 -8.82 1.89 -3.12
N ASP A 140 -8.16 0.72 -3.03
CA ASP A 140 -7.74 0.04 -1.79
C ASP A 140 -7.47 -1.48 -2.02
N PRO A 141 -8.35 -2.28 -2.67
CA PRO A 141 -8.10 -3.70 -2.88
C PRO A 141 -7.05 -3.97 -3.97
N GLN A 142 -7.16 -3.27 -5.10
CA GLN A 142 -6.31 -3.51 -6.28
C GLN A 142 -4.83 -3.17 -6.04
N LEU A 143 -4.55 -2.13 -5.24
CA LEU A 143 -3.18 -1.74 -4.92
C LEU A 143 -2.51 -2.74 -3.96
N ALA A 144 -3.24 -3.23 -2.95
CA ALA A 144 -2.76 -4.26 -2.05
C ALA A 144 -2.51 -5.59 -2.78
N ASP A 145 -3.40 -5.95 -3.71
CA ASP A 145 -3.27 -7.16 -4.52
C ASP A 145 -2.13 -7.05 -5.53
N ALA A 146 -1.87 -5.87 -6.10
CA ALA A 146 -0.73 -5.60 -6.97
C ALA A 146 0.60 -5.69 -6.20
N ALA A 147 0.68 -5.10 -5.01
CA ALA A 147 1.86 -5.20 -4.15
C ALA A 147 2.14 -6.66 -3.74
N ARG A 148 1.10 -7.42 -3.41
CA ARG A 148 1.20 -8.86 -3.12
C ARG A 148 1.70 -9.63 -4.34
N SER A 149 1.08 -9.41 -5.51
CA SER A 149 1.46 -10.05 -6.77
C SER A 149 2.92 -9.77 -7.15
N PHE A 150 3.40 -8.54 -6.95
CA PHE A 150 4.79 -8.18 -7.21
C PHE A 150 5.74 -8.91 -6.25
N GLY A 151 5.38 -8.97 -4.95
CA GLY A 151 6.12 -9.74 -3.95
C GLY A 151 6.21 -11.24 -4.28
N ASP A 152 5.10 -11.85 -4.69
CA ASP A 152 5.04 -13.25 -5.08
C ASP A 152 5.94 -13.54 -6.29
N ARG A 153 5.96 -12.65 -7.30
CA ARG A 153 6.86 -12.76 -8.46
C ARG A 153 8.33 -12.66 -8.08
N LEU A 154 8.70 -11.75 -7.18
CA LEU A 154 10.07 -11.65 -6.70
C LEU A 154 10.50 -12.86 -5.86
N LYS A 155 9.59 -13.42 -5.06
CA LYS A 155 9.80 -14.65 -4.30
C LYS A 155 10.02 -15.84 -5.25
N GLU A 156 9.16 -15.99 -6.25
CA GLU A 156 9.28 -17.00 -7.31
C GLU A 156 10.62 -16.90 -8.04
N ALA A 157 11.06 -15.69 -8.41
CA ALA A 157 12.34 -15.45 -9.04
C ALA A 157 13.53 -15.85 -8.16
N THR A 158 13.46 -15.54 -6.87
CA THR A 158 14.46 -15.92 -5.88
C THR A 158 14.54 -17.45 -5.74
N GLU A 159 13.40 -18.14 -5.66
CA GLU A 159 13.33 -19.59 -5.54
C GLU A 159 13.82 -20.32 -6.79
N ARG A 160 13.47 -19.84 -7.99
CA ARG A 160 14.00 -20.38 -9.25
C ARG A 160 15.51 -20.25 -9.33
N SER A 161 16.04 -19.10 -8.94
CA SER A 161 17.49 -18.85 -8.97
C SER A 161 18.24 -19.73 -7.96
N LYS A 162 17.73 -19.88 -6.72
CA LYS A 162 18.26 -20.81 -5.72
C LYS A 162 18.26 -22.26 -6.21
N ARG A 163 17.13 -22.75 -6.76
CA ARG A 163 17.05 -24.11 -7.31
C ARG A 163 18.07 -24.35 -8.42
N CYS A 164 18.30 -23.35 -9.29
CA CYS A 164 19.34 -23.44 -10.31
C CYS A 164 20.74 -23.61 -9.69
N ALA A 165 21.08 -22.79 -8.68
CA ALA A 165 22.36 -22.88 -7.98
C ALA A 165 22.54 -24.20 -7.23
N GLU A 166 21.49 -24.69 -6.53
CA GLU A 166 21.48 -25.98 -5.83
C GLU A 166 21.65 -27.15 -6.80
N PHE A 167 20.95 -27.13 -7.94
CA PHE A 167 21.05 -28.18 -8.93
C PHE A 167 22.46 -28.28 -9.52
N LEU A 168 23.16 -27.16 -9.67
CA LEU A 168 24.54 -27.08 -10.14
C LEU A 168 25.58 -27.23 -9.02
N ASP A 169 25.17 -27.47 -7.77
CA ASP A 169 26.11 -27.61 -6.66
C ASP A 169 26.70 -29.04 -6.60
N PRO A 170 28.01 -29.22 -6.85
CA PRO A 170 28.65 -30.53 -6.74
C PRO A 170 28.72 -31.06 -5.30
N LYS A 171 28.42 -30.23 -4.30
CA LYS A 171 28.35 -30.62 -2.88
C LYS A 171 26.94 -31.03 -2.44
N ALA A 172 25.92 -30.79 -3.25
CA ALA A 172 24.55 -31.18 -2.93
C ALA A 172 24.44 -32.72 -2.89
N ASN A 173 24.02 -33.25 -1.74
CA ASN A 173 24.07 -34.69 -1.44
C ASN A 173 23.09 -35.54 -2.29
N ASN A 174 22.19 -34.90 -3.04
CA ASN A 174 21.11 -35.52 -3.79
C ASN A 174 21.33 -35.53 -5.33
N ASN A 175 22.44 -34.96 -5.85
CA ASN A 175 22.63 -34.81 -7.30
C ASN A 175 23.94 -35.42 -7.83
N THR A 176 24.18 -36.70 -7.48
CA THR A 176 25.38 -37.47 -7.88
C THR A 176 25.58 -37.50 -9.40
N LYS A 177 24.49 -37.53 -10.19
CA LYS A 177 24.56 -37.52 -11.66
C LYS A 177 25.05 -36.17 -12.19
N MET A 178 24.49 -35.05 -11.71
CA MET A 178 24.95 -33.72 -12.13
C MET A 178 26.39 -33.46 -11.73
N LYS A 179 26.78 -33.88 -10.51
CA LYS A 179 28.17 -33.82 -10.07
C LYS A 179 29.10 -34.47 -11.09
N LYS A 180 28.81 -35.70 -11.51
CA LYS A 180 29.60 -36.39 -12.54
C LYS A 180 29.64 -35.59 -13.84
N ASN A 181 28.48 -35.13 -14.34
CA ASN A 181 28.40 -34.33 -15.56
C ASN A 181 29.24 -33.04 -15.50
N ILE A 182 29.28 -32.35 -14.36
CA ILE A 182 30.09 -31.14 -14.17
C ILE A 182 31.59 -31.46 -14.14
N TYR A 183 32.00 -32.54 -13.47
CA TYR A 183 33.41 -32.95 -13.41
C TYR A 183 33.93 -33.56 -14.72
N ASP A 184 33.03 -34.05 -15.57
CA ASP A 184 33.33 -34.58 -16.92
C ASP A 184 33.60 -33.47 -17.95
N LEU A 185 33.20 -32.23 -17.65
CA LEU A 185 33.56 -31.07 -18.45
C LEU A 185 35.07 -30.82 -18.36
N ASN A 186 35.64 -30.25 -19.44
CA ASN A 186 36.99 -29.72 -19.37
C ASN A 186 37.09 -28.63 -18.28
N ASP A 187 38.29 -28.49 -17.70
CA ASP A 187 38.53 -27.62 -16.53
C ASP A 187 38.00 -26.19 -16.72
N LYS A 188 38.20 -25.61 -17.91
CA LYS A 188 37.74 -24.24 -18.21
C LYS A 188 36.22 -24.11 -18.20
N LEU A 189 35.49 -25.11 -18.71
CA LEU A 189 34.02 -25.11 -18.69
C LEU A 189 33.50 -25.40 -17.29
N ARG A 190 34.12 -26.35 -16.58
CA ARG A 190 33.79 -26.66 -15.19
C ARG A 190 33.90 -25.41 -14.31
N ASP A 191 35.01 -24.69 -14.40
CA ASP A 191 35.25 -23.50 -13.60
C ASP A 191 34.25 -22.38 -13.93
N LYS A 192 33.89 -22.22 -15.21
CA LYS A 192 32.83 -21.28 -15.63
C LYS A 192 31.48 -21.65 -15.04
N VAL A 193 31.09 -22.92 -15.07
CA VAL A 193 29.82 -23.40 -14.49
C VAL A 193 29.79 -23.14 -12.98
N LEU A 194 30.88 -23.45 -12.28
CA LEU A 194 30.99 -23.22 -10.83
C LEU A 194 30.99 -21.73 -10.46
N HIS A 195 31.59 -20.88 -11.31
CA HIS A 195 31.53 -19.43 -11.14
C HIS A 195 30.11 -18.90 -11.36
N VAL A 196 29.43 -19.31 -12.44
CA VAL A 196 28.04 -18.93 -12.71
C VAL A 196 27.13 -19.37 -11.57
N ARG A 197 27.30 -20.59 -11.05
CA ARG A 197 26.57 -21.08 -9.86
C ARG A 197 26.73 -20.12 -8.67
N LYS A 198 27.96 -19.75 -8.32
CA LYS A 198 28.25 -18.80 -7.22
C LYS A 198 27.62 -17.42 -7.48
N LEU A 199 27.68 -16.94 -8.72
CA LEU A 199 27.08 -15.66 -9.11
C LEU A 199 25.56 -15.69 -8.96
N VAL A 200 24.90 -16.74 -9.44
CA VAL A 200 23.45 -16.94 -9.30
C VAL A 200 23.05 -16.99 -7.82
N GLU A 201 23.81 -17.72 -7.00
CA GLU A 201 23.59 -17.79 -5.55
C GLU A 201 23.68 -16.40 -4.89
N TYR A 202 24.76 -15.66 -5.17
CA TYR A 202 24.95 -14.30 -4.66
C TYR A 202 23.84 -13.34 -5.09
N GLU A 203 23.50 -13.31 -6.37
CA GLU A 203 22.44 -12.43 -6.90
C GLU A 203 21.06 -12.81 -6.36
N SER A 204 20.79 -14.10 -6.11
CA SER A 204 19.57 -14.56 -5.44
C SER A 204 19.45 -14.02 -4.02
N GLN A 205 20.55 -14.05 -3.26
CA GLN A 205 20.60 -13.52 -1.90
C GLN A 205 20.46 -11.98 -1.88
N ARG A 206 21.11 -11.30 -2.83
CA ARG A 206 20.99 -9.84 -2.99
C ARG A 206 19.55 -9.45 -3.32
N LEU A 207 18.91 -10.13 -4.26
CA LEU A 207 17.51 -9.89 -4.64
C LEU A 207 16.57 -10.07 -3.44
N ALA A 208 16.72 -11.17 -2.69
CA ALA A 208 15.92 -11.43 -1.49
C ALA A 208 16.09 -10.34 -0.43
N SER A 209 17.32 -9.86 -0.22
CA SER A 209 17.63 -8.80 0.74
C SER A 209 17.02 -7.46 0.34
N VAL A 210 17.11 -7.10 -0.95
CA VAL A 210 16.49 -5.89 -1.51
C VAL A 210 14.97 -5.95 -1.39
N HIS A 211 14.35 -7.08 -1.74
CA HIS A 211 12.91 -7.28 -1.56
C HIS A 211 12.51 -7.07 -0.09
N LYS A 212 13.18 -7.73 0.86
CA LYS A 212 12.87 -7.62 2.28
C LYS A 212 12.94 -6.16 2.77
N ARG A 213 13.98 -5.43 2.35
CA ARG A 213 14.14 -4.03 2.71
C ARG A 213 13.01 -3.16 2.14
N LYS A 214 12.65 -3.36 0.87
CA LYS A 214 11.60 -2.58 0.21
C LYS A 214 10.21 -2.86 0.77
N ASP A 215 9.93 -4.11 1.13
CA ASP A 215 8.70 -4.49 1.82
C ASP A 215 8.60 -3.82 3.21
N ALA A 216 9.71 -3.77 3.96
CA ALA A 216 9.76 -3.08 5.24
C ALA A 216 9.57 -1.55 5.10
N GLU A 217 10.24 -0.92 4.13
CA GLU A 217 10.06 0.52 3.82
C GLU A 217 8.59 0.83 3.46
N LEU A 218 7.94 -0.02 2.66
CA LEU A 218 6.52 0.15 2.30
C LEU A 218 5.59 0.01 3.52
N LYS A 219 5.84 -0.96 4.39
CA LYS A 219 5.08 -1.12 5.65
C LYS A 219 5.24 0.07 6.57
N GLU A 220 6.48 0.55 6.74
CA GLU A 220 6.78 1.69 7.60
C GLU A 220 6.12 2.98 7.10
N THR A 221 6.21 3.26 5.78
CA THR A 221 5.55 4.43 5.17
C THR A 221 4.04 4.34 5.32
N THR A 222 3.45 3.16 5.11
CA THR A 222 2.01 2.91 5.32
C THR A 222 1.59 3.21 6.77
N GLU A 223 2.35 2.74 7.76
CA GLU A 223 2.05 2.99 9.17
C GLU A 223 2.26 4.46 9.58
N LYS A 224 3.26 5.14 9.03
CA LYS A 224 3.44 6.59 9.18
C LYS A 224 2.24 7.36 8.65
N ILE A 225 1.77 7.02 7.44
CA ILE A 225 0.58 7.63 6.84
C ILE A 225 -0.66 7.40 7.73
N LYS A 226 -0.93 6.15 8.13
CA LYS A 226 -2.06 5.83 9.04
C LYS A 226 -1.98 6.61 10.35
N THR A 227 -0.80 6.74 10.92
CA THR A 227 -0.58 7.46 12.18
C THR A 227 -0.83 8.96 12.01
N SER A 228 -0.34 9.57 10.94
CA SER A 228 -0.64 10.97 10.61
C SER A 228 -2.14 11.22 10.45
N PHE A 229 -2.88 10.33 9.77
CA PHE A 229 -4.33 10.45 9.65
C PHE A 229 -5.06 10.30 10.99
N ARG A 230 -4.64 9.35 11.84
CA ARG A 230 -5.19 9.21 13.20
C ARG A 230 -4.95 10.46 14.05
N ASN A 231 -3.74 11.02 13.99
CA ASN A 231 -3.38 12.24 14.70
C ASN A 231 -4.18 13.44 14.20
N LEU A 232 -4.34 13.58 12.88
CA LEU A 232 -5.16 14.63 12.27
C LEU A 232 -6.61 14.52 12.73
N LYS A 233 -7.20 13.31 12.66
CA LYS A 233 -8.57 13.05 13.14
C LYS A 233 -8.74 13.42 14.61
N SER A 234 -7.78 13.04 15.46
CA SER A 234 -7.82 13.37 16.89
C SER A 234 -7.70 14.88 17.12
N CYS A 235 -6.82 15.57 16.39
CA CYS A 235 -6.62 17.01 16.50
C CYS A 235 -7.90 17.77 16.09
N ILE A 236 -8.49 17.40 14.94
CA ILE A 236 -9.75 17.99 14.47
C ILE A 236 -10.87 17.76 15.49
N ASN A 237 -11.06 16.53 15.96
CA ASN A 237 -12.11 16.23 16.93
C ASN A 237 -11.93 17.00 18.24
N LYS A 238 -10.69 17.14 18.71
CA LYS A 238 -10.40 17.93 19.91
C LYS A 238 -10.69 19.42 19.69
N GLN A 239 -10.21 19.98 18.59
CA GLN A 239 -10.42 21.40 18.30
C GLN A 239 -11.91 21.73 18.12
N VAL A 240 -12.65 20.90 17.38
CA VAL A 240 -14.10 21.04 17.23
C VAL A 240 -14.81 20.90 18.58
N GLY A 241 -14.39 19.96 19.43
CA GLY A 241 -14.91 19.80 20.78
C GLY A 241 -14.67 21.04 21.65
N ASP A 242 -13.43 21.53 21.72
CA ASP A 242 -13.04 22.71 22.50
C ASP A 242 -13.79 23.96 22.02
N ASP A 243 -13.99 24.13 20.72
CA ASP A 243 -14.72 25.26 20.14
C ASP A 243 -16.24 25.17 20.43
N ILE A 244 -16.83 23.97 20.38
CA ILE A 244 -18.23 23.74 20.80
C ILE A 244 -18.41 24.03 22.29
N ASP A 245 -17.50 23.55 23.14
CA ASP A 245 -17.58 23.75 24.59
C ASP A 245 -17.46 25.23 24.97
N LYS A 246 -16.54 25.97 24.34
CA LYS A 246 -16.45 27.43 24.51
C LYS A 246 -17.75 28.11 24.10
N LEU A 247 -18.29 27.76 22.93
CA LEU A 247 -19.53 28.35 22.43
C LEU A 247 -20.70 28.11 23.38
N VAL A 248 -20.88 26.86 23.84
CA VAL A 248 -21.96 26.50 24.77
C VAL A 248 -21.82 27.25 26.09
N ASN A 249 -20.61 27.36 26.63
CA ASN A 249 -20.37 28.08 27.88
C ASN A 249 -20.62 29.59 27.75
N ASP A 250 -20.18 30.21 26.66
CA ASP A 250 -20.45 31.64 26.40
C ASP A 250 -21.94 31.92 26.24
N LEU A 251 -22.67 31.05 25.52
CA LEU A 251 -24.12 31.15 25.39
C LEU A 251 -24.80 31.00 26.76
N LYS A 252 -24.40 30.01 27.56
CA LYS A 252 -24.94 29.78 28.90
C LYS A 252 -24.74 30.99 29.81
N LEU A 253 -23.56 31.60 29.81
CA LEU A 253 -23.27 32.81 30.60
C LEU A 253 -24.14 34.00 30.17
N ARG A 254 -24.32 34.19 28.86
CA ARG A 254 -25.20 35.26 28.33
C ARG A 254 -26.66 35.02 28.71
N VAL A 255 -27.16 33.79 28.57
CA VAL A 255 -28.54 33.42 28.97
C VAL A 255 -28.76 33.60 30.47
N GLN A 256 -27.77 33.25 31.31
CA GLN A 256 -27.86 33.50 32.75
C GLN A 256 -27.97 35.00 33.09
N LYS A 257 -27.24 35.87 32.38
CA LYS A 257 -27.36 37.33 32.55
C LYS A 257 -28.75 37.84 32.17
N ILE A 258 -29.35 37.30 31.10
CA ILE A 258 -30.73 37.62 30.69
C ILE A 258 -31.69 37.24 31.82
N LEU A 259 -31.56 36.01 32.30
CA LEU A 259 -32.46 35.48 33.30
C LEU A 259 -32.36 36.27 34.62
N LYS A 260 -31.17 36.79 34.96
CA LYS A 260 -30.99 37.71 36.09
C LYS A 260 -31.75 39.03 35.87
N LYS A 261 -31.58 39.70 34.72
CA LYS A 261 -32.28 40.95 34.40
C LYS A 261 -33.81 40.78 34.37
N LEU A 262 -34.31 39.67 33.83
CA LEU A 262 -35.74 39.36 33.83
C LEU A 262 -36.31 39.21 35.25
N ARG A 263 -35.56 38.57 36.16
CA ARG A 263 -35.96 38.49 37.57
C ARG A 263 -35.95 39.85 38.26
N GLU A 264 -34.95 40.69 37.97
CA GLU A 264 -34.87 42.07 38.50
C GLU A 264 -36.11 42.88 38.07
N ILE A 265 -36.42 42.86 36.77
CA ILE A 265 -37.62 43.50 36.21
C ILE A 265 -38.89 42.97 36.86
N SER A 266 -39.03 41.65 37.00
CA SER A 266 -40.20 41.03 37.64
C SER A 266 -40.37 41.51 39.09
N THR A 267 -39.26 41.64 39.83
CA THR A 267 -39.27 42.08 41.23
C THR A 267 -39.71 43.55 41.33
N ASP A 268 -39.23 44.40 40.42
CA ASP A 268 -39.61 45.81 40.43
C ASP A 268 -41.06 46.03 39.99
N LEU A 269 -41.54 45.26 39.01
CA LEU A 269 -42.97 45.23 38.67
C LEU A 269 -43.84 44.86 39.87
N GLU A 270 -43.46 43.83 40.64
CA GLU A 270 -44.19 43.44 41.84
C GLU A 270 -44.23 44.58 42.89
N LYS A 271 -43.13 45.31 43.09
CA LYS A 271 -43.10 46.49 43.97
C LYS A 271 -44.05 47.58 43.48
N TYR A 272 -44.06 47.85 42.18
CA TYR A 272 -44.93 48.88 41.60
C TYR A 272 -46.40 48.52 41.75
N VAL A 273 -46.77 47.26 41.52
CA VAL A 273 -48.14 46.76 41.75
C VAL A 273 -48.55 47.00 43.21
N LYS A 274 -47.69 46.67 44.18
CA LYS A 274 -47.95 46.92 45.61
C LYS A 274 -48.10 48.41 45.94
N GLN A 275 -47.29 49.28 45.34
CA GLN A 275 -47.42 50.73 45.52
C GLN A 275 -48.75 51.26 44.97
N LEU A 276 -49.16 50.77 43.80
CA LEU A 276 -50.44 51.13 43.20
C LEU A 276 -51.62 50.70 44.07
N GLU A 277 -51.61 49.45 44.56
CA GLU A 277 -52.62 48.94 45.49
C GLU A 277 -52.71 49.80 46.78
N ALA A 278 -51.57 50.22 47.33
CA ALA A 278 -51.55 51.10 48.50
C ALA A 278 -52.16 52.48 48.21
N CYS A 279 -51.91 53.03 47.02
CA CYS A 279 -52.53 54.27 46.55
C CYS A 279 -54.05 54.11 46.39
N MET A 280 -54.51 53.00 45.81
CA MET A 280 -55.93 52.69 45.68
C MET A 280 -56.63 52.63 47.06
N LYS A 281 -56.02 51.93 48.03
CA LYS A 281 -56.54 51.86 49.41
C LYS A 281 -56.64 53.23 50.09
N LYS A 282 -55.63 54.09 49.90
CA LYS A 282 -55.67 55.47 50.43
C LYS A 282 -56.81 56.28 49.82
N ALA A 283 -56.97 56.21 48.50
CA ALA A 283 -58.04 56.92 47.83
C ALA A 283 -59.44 56.42 48.25
N GLU A 284 -59.60 55.11 48.39
CA GLU A 284 -60.83 54.49 48.91
C GLU A 284 -61.17 55.01 50.33
N SER A 285 -60.17 55.17 51.20
CA SER A 285 -60.38 55.76 52.53
C SER A 285 -60.87 57.21 52.47
N TYR A 286 -60.34 58.04 51.56
CA TYR A 286 -60.80 59.41 51.38
C TYR A 286 -62.23 59.48 50.85
N VAL A 287 -62.58 58.60 49.91
CA VAL A 287 -63.94 58.48 49.36
C VAL A 287 -64.91 58.02 50.45
N ASN A 288 -64.53 57.04 51.28
CA ASN A 288 -65.36 56.57 52.39
C ASN A 288 -65.59 57.67 53.45
N VAL A 289 -64.55 58.42 53.83
CA VAL A 289 -64.67 59.58 54.74
C VAL A 289 -65.60 60.65 54.14
N ALA A 290 -65.51 60.90 52.84
CA ALA A 290 -66.39 61.83 52.15
C ALA A 290 -67.84 61.34 52.14
N LEU A 291 -68.08 60.04 51.86
CA LEU A 291 -69.40 59.42 51.90
C LEU A 291 -70.01 59.45 53.30
N GLU A 292 -69.24 59.17 54.36
CA GLU A 292 -69.72 59.30 55.75
C GLU A 292 -70.16 60.73 56.06
N LYS A 293 -69.40 61.73 55.61
CA LYS A 293 -69.76 63.15 55.79
C LYS A 293 -71.01 63.51 55.00
N VAL A 294 -71.18 63.00 53.77
CA VAL A 294 -72.41 63.18 52.97
C VAL A 294 -73.61 62.52 53.66
N ASN A 295 -73.46 61.30 54.16
CA ASN A 295 -74.51 60.59 54.87
C ASN A 295 -74.92 61.30 56.17
N LYS A 296 -73.97 61.89 56.91
CA LYS A 296 -74.26 62.76 58.06
C LYS A 296 -75.05 64.01 57.65
N VAL A 297 -74.69 64.63 56.53
CA VAL A 297 -75.43 65.79 55.96
C VAL A 297 -76.85 65.42 55.50
N LEU A 298 -77.06 64.19 55.00
CA LEU A 298 -78.38 63.66 54.64
C LEU A 298 -79.23 63.27 55.85
N ALA A 299 -78.62 62.77 56.94
CA ALA A 299 -79.32 62.39 58.16
C ALA A 299 -79.75 63.58 59.05
N GLU A 300 -79.04 64.71 58.98
CA GLU A 300 -79.37 65.96 59.69
C GLU A 300 -80.43 66.82 58.96
N SER A 301 -81.25 66.24 58.07
CA SER A 301 -82.15 66.95 57.14
C SER A 301 -83.38 67.62 57.77
N ASN A 302 -83.35 68.02 59.04
CA ASN A 302 -84.43 68.76 59.71
C ASN A 302 -84.02 70.12 60.32
N GLU A 303 -82.79 70.61 60.13
CA GLU A 303 -82.38 71.94 60.66
C GLU A 303 -82.14 73.02 59.60
N LYS A 304 -82.56 74.23 59.98
CA LYS A 304 -83.01 75.35 59.15
C LYS A 304 -81.92 76.35 58.73
N ASP A 305 -80.63 75.97 58.70
CA ASP A 305 -79.54 76.90 58.40
C ASP A 305 -78.76 76.54 57.12
N SER A 306 -78.93 77.39 56.10
CA SER A 306 -78.39 77.24 54.74
C SER A 306 -76.86 77.38 54.68
N SER A 307 -76.29 78.17 55.60
CA SER A 307 -74.86 78.51 55.62
C SER A 307 -73.97 77.31 56.02
N THR A 308 -74.39 76.56 57.04
CA THR A 308 -73.69 75.37 57.57
C THR A 308 -73.69 74.20 56.59
N LYS A 309 -74.79 74.03 55.85
CA LYS A 309 -74.95 73.01 54.81
C LYS A 309 -74.01 73.25 53.63
N THR A 310 -73.87 74.51 53.23
CA THR A 310 -73.02 74.94 52.11
C THR A 310 -71.53 74.74 52.43
N TYR A 311 -71.09 75.10 53.64
CA TYR A 311 -69.70 74.91 54.08
C TYR A 311 -69.31 73.42 54.16
N ARG A 312 -70.19 72.57 54.71
CA ARG A 312 -69.93 71.13 54.80
C ARG A 312 -69.90 70.45 53.42
N MET A 313 -70.81 70.83 52.52
CA MET A 313 -70.81 70.35 51.14
C MET A 313 -69.53 70.78 50.39
N HIS A 314 -69.08 72.03 50.58
CA HIS A 314 -67.82 72.52 50.01
C HIS A 314 -66.61 71.72 50.54
N SER A 315 -66.55 71.43 51.85
CA SER A 315 -65.51 70.58 52.45
C SER A 315 -65.49 69.16 51.88
N VAL A 316 -66.67 68.57 51.61
CA VAL A 316 -66.80 67.25 50.95
C VAL A 316 -66.29 67.31 49.51
N VAL A 317 -66.70 68.32 48.75
CA VAL A 317 -66.25 68.53 47.36
C VAL A 317 -64.73 68.68 47.31
N GLU A 318 -64.13 69.43 48.22
CA GLU A 318 -62.66 69.61 48.29
C GLU A 318 -61.93 68.32 48.67
N GLN A 319 -62.49 67.48 49.55
CA GLN A 319 -61.90 66.16 49.86
C GLN A 319 -62.02 65.18 48.69
N LEU A 320 -63.14 65.18 47.97
CA LEU A 320 -63.31 64.41 46.73
C LEU A 320 -62.35 64.89 45.64
N LYS A 321 -62.18 66.21 45.48
CA LYS A 321 -61.18 66.80 44.58
C LYS A 321 -59.77 66.36 44.93
N ALA A 322 -59.40 66.41 46.22
CA ALA A 322 -58.10 65.96 46.68
C ALA A 322 -57.89 64.46 46.41
N ALA A 323 -58.91 63.62 46.67
CA ALA A 323 -58.86 62.19 46.38
C ALA A 323 -58.71 61.91 44.88
N VAL A 324 -59.47 62.60 44.03
CA VAL A 324 -59.38 62.50 42.56
C VAL A 324 -58.01 62.96 42.07
N LEU A 325 -57.46 64.07 42.57
CA LEU A 325 -56.13 64.56 42.21
C LEU A 325 -55.03 63.57 42.60
N VAL A 326 -55.09 63.00 43.80
CA VAL A 326 -54.12 62.00 44.27
C VAL A 326 -54.24 60.71 43.46
N LEU A 327 -55.45 60.24 43.15
CA LEU A 327 -55.65 59.03 42.36
C LEU A 327 -55.21 59.22 40.90
N HIS A 328 -55.53 60.37 40.30
CA HIS A 328 -55.18 60.68 38.91
C HIS A 328 -53.67 60.84 38.75
N SER A 329 -53.01 61.59 39.64
CA SER A 329 -51.55 61.73 39.64
C SER A 329 -50.83 60.41 39.88
N ALA A 330 -51.29 59.58 40.83
CA ALA A 330 -50.72 58.26 41.06
C ALA A 330 -50.92 57.31 39.87
N GLY A 331 -52.10 57.36 39.24
CA GLY A 331 -52.40 56.59 38.02
C GLY A 331 -51.54 57.00 36.83
N ASP A 332 -51.35 58.30 36.62
CA ASP A 332 -50.51 58.84 35.55
C ASP A 332 -49.02 58.57 35.79
N ASP A 333 -48.53 58.72 37.03
CA ASP A 333 -47.15 58.38 37.38
C ASP A 333 -46.88 56.88 37.20
N ALA A 334 -47.79 56.02 37.63
CA ALA A 334 -47.67 54.57 37.46
C ALA A 334 -47.69 54.18 35.97
N LYS A 335 -48.64 54.73 35.20
CA LYS A 335 -48.73 54.50 33.75
C LYS A 335 -47.44 54.94 33.04
N ARG A 336 -46.94 56.15 33.34
CA ARG A 336 -45.73 56.70 32.73
C ARG A 336 -44.49 55.87 33.06
N LYS A 337 -44.32 55.46 34.33
CA LYS A 337 -43.19 54.63 34.75
C LYS A 337 -43.25 53.23 34.16
N VAL A 338 -44.40 52.55 34.22
CA VAL A 338 -44.56 51.21 33.60
C VAL A 338 -44.26 51.29 32.11
N GLN A 339 -44.80 52.28 31.41
CA GLN A 339 -44.56 52.44 29.98
C GLN A 339 -43.07 52.70 29.68
N THR A 340 -42.38 53.51 30.51
CA THR A 340 -40.95 53.80 30.36
C THR A 340 -40.09 52.54 30.59
N GLU A 341 -40.29 51.84 31.70
CA GLU A 341 -39.52 50.66 32.08
C GLU A 341 -39.77 49.47 31.14
N VAL A 342 -41.03 49.21 30.76
CA VAL A 342 -41.36 48.14 29.81
C VAL A 342 -40.78 48.43 28.43
N THR A 343 -40.82 49.69 27.97
CA THR A 343 -40.23 50.06 26.68
C THR A 343 -38.70 49.95 26.71
N ALA A 344 -38.06 50.35 27.81
CA ALA A 344 -36.62 50.20 28.00
C ALA A 344 -36.21 48.71 28.03
N ALA A 345 -36.96 47.87 28.75
CA ALA A 345 -36.77 46.43 28.78
C ALA A 345 -36.95 45.79 27.38
N LEU A 346 -38.01 46.15 26.65
CA LEU A 346 -38.27 45.63 25.31
C LEU A 346 -37.15 46.00 24.34
N ARG A 347 -36.64 47.25 24.38
CA ARG A 347 -35.47 47.65 23.59
C ARG A 347 -34.24 46.81 23.92
N ALA A 348 -33.95 46.61 25.20
CA ALA A 348 -32.81 45.81 25.62
C ALA A 348 -32.89 44.37 25.08
N VAL A 349 -34.09 43.77 25.06
CA VAL A 349 -34.32 42.44 24.48
C VAL A 349 -34.12 42.43 22.96
N ILE A 350 -34.63 43.44 22.23
CA ILE A 350 -34.48 43.53 20.76
C ILE A 350 -33.03 43.72 20.35
N THR A 351 -32.31 44.64 21.00
CA THR A 351 -30.88 44.89 20.70
C THR A 351 -30.06 43.62 20.88
N MET A 352 -30.34 42.88 21.95
CA MET A 352 -29.64 41.65 22.27
C MET A 352 -29.95 40.51 21.29
N ASP A 353 -31.20 40.34 20.84
CA ASP A 353 -31.54 39.36 19.79
C ASP A 353 -30.73 39.63 18.50
N GLY A 354 -30.55 40.91 18.16
CA GLY A 354 -29.70 41.33 17.05
C GLY A 354 -28.23 40.95 17.23
N GLU A 355 -27.64 41.24 18.39
CA GLU A 355 -26.25 40.88 18.72
C GLU A 355 -26.04 39.36 18.70
N LEU A 356 -26.98 38.59 19.25
CA LEU A 356 -26.91 37.13 19.29
C LEU A 356 -26.90 36.53 17.86
N LYS A 357 -27.77 37.04 16.97
CA LYS A 357 -27.80 36.64 15.56
C LYS A 357 -26.51 36.97 14.83
N ALA A 358 -25.93 38.14 15.10
CA ALA A 358 -24.68 38.57 14.49
C ALA A 358 -23.50 37.66 14.91
N ASP A 359 -23.40 37.32 16.19
CA ASP A 359 -22.35 36.44 16.69
C ASP A 359 -22.52 35.00 16.19
N LEU A 360 -23.75 34.47 16.14
CA LEU A 360 -24.06 33.18 15.51
C LEU A 360 -23.63 33.14 14.04
N PHE A 361 -23.83 34.24 13.31
CA PHE A 361 -23.39 34.32 11.91
C PHE A 361 -21.87 34.29 11.76
N LYS A 362 -21.12 34.96 12.65
CA LYS A 362 -19.65 34.91 12.66
C LYS A 362 -19.15 33.48 12.92
N VAL A 363 -19.77 32.76 13.86
CA VAL A 363 -19.44 31.35 14.13
C VAL A 363 -19.67 30.48 12.90
N LYS A 364 -20.84 30.62 12.25
CA LYS A 364 -21.13 29.90 11.00
C LYS A 364 -20.06 30.14 9.93
N LYS A 365 -19.59 31.38 9.81
CA LYS A 365 -18.53 31.75 8.87
C LYS A 365 -17.19 31.11 9.22
N ALA A 366 -16.76 31.19 10.49
CA ALA A 366 -15.51 30.60 10.94
C ALA A 366 -15.45 29.07 10.74
N ILE A 367 -16.56 28.37 11.04
CA ILE A 367 -16.68 26.92 10.78
C ILE A 367 -16.51 26.63 9.28
N LYS A 368 -17.18 27.40 8.43
CA LYS A 368 -17.08 27.22 6.97
C LYS A 368 -15.65 27.40 6.47
N GLU A 369 -14.98 28.47 6.90
CA GLU A 369 -13.58 28.75 6.53
C GLU A 369 -12.63 27.63 7.00
N ALA A 370 -12.82 27.10 8.21
CA ALA A 370 -12.01 25.99 8.71
C ALA A 370 -12.18 24.71 7.86
N VAL A 371 -13.43 24.40 7.47
CA VAL A 371 -13.74 23.26 6.60
C VAL A 371 -13.13 23.44 5.21
N ASP A 372 -13.25 24.63 4.62
CA ASP A 372 -12.67 24.94 3.31
C ASP A 372 -11.13 24.81 3.33
N LYS A 373 -10.49 25.18 4.45
CA LYS A 373 -9.05 25.03 4.65
C LYS A 373 -8.61 23.56 4.75
N VAL A 374 -9.39 22.72 5.42
CA VAL A 374 -9.16 21.27 5.46
C VAL A 374 -9.26 20.67 4.06
N ASP A 375 -10.30 21.04 3.29
CA ASP A 375 -10.47 20.58 1.90
C ASP A 375 -9.29 20.99 1.01
N THR A 376 -8.78 22.21 1.18
CA THR A 376 -7.60 22.71 0.46
C THR A 376 -6.34 21.92 0.83
N ASN A 377 -6.08 21.72 2.12
CA ASN A 377 -4.92 20.95 2.58
C ASN A 377 -4.95 19.50 2.07
N ILE A 378 -6.14 18.89 2.00
CA ILE A 378 -6.33 17.54 1.43
C ILE A 378 -5.95 17.54 -0.06
N LYS A 379 -6.40 18.55 -0.83
CA LYS A 379 -6.04 18.70 -2.25
C LYS A 379 -4.54 18.92 -2.47
N GLU A 380 -3.90 19.75 -1.65
CA GLU A 380 -2.45 20.00 -1.71
C GLU A 380 -1.64 18.75 -1.37
N LEU A 381 -2.02 18.01 -0.33
CA LEU A 381 -1.46 16.69 -0.03
C LEU A 381 -1.61 15.75 -1.23
N GLY A 382 -2.78 15.72 -1.88
CA GLY A 382 -3.00 14.99 -3.12
C GLY A 382 -2.08 15.40 -4.28
N ASN A 383 -1.75 16.69 -4.39
CA ASN A 383 -0.86 17.23 -5.44
C ASN A 383 0.64 17.01 -5.16
N ASN A 384 1.04 16.82 -3.90
CA ASN A 384 2.42 16.50 -3.52
C ASN A 384 2.80 15.05 -3.88
N PHE A 385 1.82 14.22 -4.25
CA PHE A 385 2.08 12.97 -4.95
C PHE A 385 2.26 13.28 -6.45
N PRO A 386 3.32 12.77 -7.11
CA PRO A 386 3.59 13.09 -8.50
C PRO A 386 2.39 12.74 -9.38
N LYS A 387 1.78 13.76 -10.00
CA LYS A 387 0.87 13.56 -11.14
C LYS A 387 1.74 13.06 -12.28
N ASP A 388 1.75 11.73 -12.47
CA ASP A 388 2.57 11.11 -13.50
C ASP A 388 2.21 11.72 -14.87
N SER A 389 3.12 12.57 -15.34
CA SER A 389 3.11 13.27 -16.60
C SER A 389 3.96 12.43 -17.55
N SER A 390 3.42 11.29 -17.95
CA SER A 390 3.90 10.56 -19.12
C SER A 390 2.75 10.41 -20.10
N ALA A 391 2.29 11.55 -20.61
CA ALA A 391 1.76 11.61 -21.97
C ALA A 391 2.93 11.30 -22.92
N GLY A 392 3.25 10.02 -23.08
CA GLY A 392 4.18 9.55 -24.09
C GLY A 392 3.54 9.78 -25.46
N ARG A 393 3.93 10.88 -26.10
CA ARG A 393 3.75 11.10 -27.54
C ARG A 393 4.17 9.82 -28.27
N VAL A 394 3.20 9.17 -28.90
CA VAL A 394 3.45 8.18 -29.94
C VAL A 394 3.98 8.96 -31.15
N ALA A 395 5.31 9.06 -31.26
CA ALA A 395 5.93 9.41 -32.53
C ALA A 395 5.71 8.24 -33.48
N GLY A 396 4.97 8.48 -34.56
CA GLY A 396 4.61 7.50 -35.56
C GLY A 396 5.84 6.89 -36.25
N GLY A 397 5.91 5.56 -36.25
CA GLY A 397 6.75 4.78 -37.14
C GLY A 397 5.93 4.31 -38.32
N ARG A 398 6.19 4.88 -39.50
CA ARG A 398 5.66 4.46 -40.80
C ARG A 398 6.02 3.00 -41.07
N ILE A 399 5.02 2.27 -41.53
CA ILE A 399 5.15 0.98 -42.20
C ILE A 399 5.75 1.24 -43.59
N SER A 400 6.89 0.61 -43.88
CA SER A 400 7.36 0.25 -45.24
C SER A 400 8.26 -0.97 -45.10
#